data_AF-A0A966UYK7-F1
#
_entry.id   AF-A0A966UYK7-F1
#
_cell.length_a   1.000
_cell.length_b   1.000
_cell.length_c   1.000
_cell.angle_alpha   90.00
_cell.angle_beta   90.00
_cell.angle_gamma   90.00
#
_symmetry.space_group_name_H-M   'P 1'
#
loop_
_entity.id
_entity.type
_entity.pdbx_description
1 polymer ?
#
loop_
_entity_poly.entity_id
_entity_poly.type
_entity_poly.pdbx_seq_one_letter_code
_entity_poly.pdbx_strand_id
1 'polypeptide(L)'
;MNVVLRSTLASNTASLACVLLSLIILITIKVAPILTAPELLLASILLIAPLIALISDSPRDKYMTAKPKDPEVQIFNPSSFIGLLGFGLIAAALSYSSFIIFFNRAGISPVNLTDLTLPLYHHATTQAFLTLSICTMLFLFFERADNHAKVYSEYLWENKKLLLAIAGSIGLIILAIYTPAGQFIFGTQSLSPIDWLIAIAAGGIYIVLRQLQRYTRKHTRKAVLQLQKELTKPIKF
;
A
#
# COMPACT_ATOMS: atom_id res chain seq x y z
N MET A 1 2.83 -3.57 -17.97
CA MET A 1 2.96 -4.18 -16.63
C MET A 1 1.67 -4.89 -16.20
N ASN A 2 1.75 -6.15 -15.75
CA ASN A 2 0.63 -6.87 -15.12
C ASN A 2 0.31 -6.29 -13.74
N VAL A 3 -0.94 -6.43 -13.27
CA VAL A 3 -1.39 -5.90 -11.97
C VAL A 3 -0.59 -6.47 -10.81
N VAL A 4 -0.28 -7.77 -10.87
CA VAL A 4 0.58 -8.46 -9.90
C VAL A 4 1.95 -7.78 -9.79
N LEU A 5 2.63 -7.57 -10.94
CA LEU A 5 3.95 -6.92 -10.96
C LEU A 5 3.92 -5.50 -10.38
N ARG A 6 2.88 -4.71 -10.68
CA ARG A 6 2.72 -3.38 -10.09
C ARG A 6 2.50 -3.44 -8.58
N SER A 7 1.69 -4.40 -8.13
CA SER A 7 1.36 -4.59 -6.72
C SER A 7 2.58 -5.01 -5.91
N THR A 8 3.37 -5.97 -6.41
CA THR A 8 4.62 -6.40 -5.79
C THR A 8 5.66 -5.27 -5.76
N LEU A 9 5.82 -4.52 -6.85
CA LEU A 9 6.75 -3.39 -6.89
C LEU A 9 6.33 -2.30 -5.90
N ALA A 10 5.05 -1.94 -5.84
CA ALA A 10 4.55 -0.91 -4.93
C ALA A 10 4.65 -1.33 -3.46
N SER A 11 4.35 -2.59 -3.13
CA SER A 11 4.48 -3.07 -1.74
C SER A 11 5.93 -3.07 -1.28
N ASN A 12 6.84 -3.57 -2.12
CA ASN A 12 8.27 -3.57 -1.80
C ASN A 12 8.80 -2.14 -1.70
N THR A 13 8.31 -1.25 -2.54
CA THR A 13 8.61 0.18 -2.47
C THR A 13 8.10 0.80 -1.17
N ALA A 14 6.89 0.46 -0.71
CA ALA A 14 6.35 0.95 0.56
C ALA A 14 7.21 0.50 1.75
N SER A 15 7.55 -0.79 1.78
CA SER A 15 8.45 -1.38 2.78
C SER A 15 9.82 -0.70 2.79
N LEU A 16 10.44 -0.54 1.62
CA LEU A 16 11.74 0.11 1.48
C LEU A 16 11.67 1.60 1.86
N ALA A 17 10.64 2.32 1.41
CA ALA A 17 10.42 3.71 1.76
C ALA A 17 10.27 3.89 3.27
N CYS A 18 9.56 2.97 3.94
CA CYS A 18 9.38 2.96 5.38
C CYS A 18 10.72 2.78 6.12
N VAL A 19 11.53 1.82 5.69
CA VAL A 19 12.87 1.60 6.23
C VAL A 19 13.76 2.83 6.01
N LEU A 20 13.83 3.35 4.79
CA LEU A 20 14.65 4.53 4.49
C LEU A 20 14.22 5.77 5.27
N LEU A 21 12.91 6.05 5.34
CA LEU A 21 12.40 7.16 6.16
C LEU A 21 12.80 6.98 7.62
N SER A 22 12.64 5.79 8.17
CA SER A 22 13.00 5.52 9.56
C SER A 22 14.51 5.73 9.83
N LEU A 23 15.38 5.35 8.89
CA LEU A 23 16.83 5.54 9.01
C LEU A 23 17.25 7.01 8.93
N ILE A 24 16.63 7.78 8.03
CA ILE A 24 16.89 9.23 7.93
C ILE A 24 16.52 9.92 9.26
N ILE A 25 15.41 9.49 9.86
CA ILE A 25 14.91 10.04 11.12
C ILE A 25 15.76 9.59 12.30
N LEU A 26 16.24 8.34 12.29
CA LEU A 26 17.20 7.85 13.27
C LEU A 26 18.48 8.70 13.28
N ILE A 27 19.00 9.07 12.12
CA ILE A 27 20.23 9.89 12.03
C ILE A 27 19.99 11.33 12.52
N THR A 28 18.83 11.90 12.20
CA THR A 28 18.53 13.32 12.47
C THR A 28 18.00 13.57 13.90
N ILE A 29 17.07 12.74 14.35
CA ILE A 29 16.31 12.94 15.60
C ILE A 29 16.57 11.81 16.61
N LYS A 30 17.33 10.75 16.24
CA LYS A 30 17.61 9.59 17.11
C LYS A 30 16.34 8.88 17.59
N VAL A 31 15.34 8.80 16.71
CA VAL A 31 14.15 7.97 16.93
C VAL A 31 14.46 6.57 16.42
N ALA A 32 14.07 5.56 17.21
CA ALA A 32 14.24 4.16 16.85
C ALA A 32 13.49 3.80 15.54
N PRO A 33 13.92 2.75 14.82
CA PRO A 33 13.24 2.30 13.60
C PRO A 33 11.75 2.02 13.86
N ILE A 34 10.88 2.44 12.96
CA ILE A 34 9.43 2.26 13.17
C ILE A 34 8.92 0.85 12.87
N LEU A 35 9.74 0.02 12.22
CA LEU A 35 9.44 -1.37 11.89
C LEU A 35 10.66 -2.22 12.17
N THR A 36 10.42 -3.37 12.79
CA THR A 36 11.42 -4.39 13.01
C THR A 36 11.51 -5.34 11.80
N ALA A 37 12.63 -6.06 11.68
CA ALA A 37 12.81 -7.03 10.60
C ALA A 37 11.73 -8.14 10.58
N PRO A 38 11.30 -8.71 11.72
CA PRO A 38 10.22 -9.70 11.74
C PRO A 38 8.88 -9.13 11.25
N GLU A 39 8.51 -7.91 11.63
CA GLU A 39 7.29 -7.25 11.16
C GLU A 39 7.32 -6.98 9.65
N LEU A 40 8.49 -6.59 9.12
CA LEU A 40 8.66 -6.38 7.67
C LEU A 40 8.50 -7.67 6.87
N LEU A 41 9.05 -8.77 7.41
CA LEU A 41 8.90 -10.11 6.85
C LEU A 41 7.42 -10.51 6.88
N LEU A 42 6.74 -10.31 8.01
CA LEU A 42 5.32 -10.60 8.14
C LEU A 42 4.48 -9.79 7.13
N ALA A 43 4.76 -8.49 6.98
CA ALA A 43 4.05 -7.62 6.04
C ALA A 43 4.17 -8.14 4.60
N SER A 44 5.34 -8.69 4.25
CA SER A 44 5.58 -9.30 2.94
C SER A 44 4.81 -10.60 2.76
N ILE A 45 4.79 -11.47 3.79
CA ILE A 45 4.02 -12.73 3.78
C ILE A 45 2.52 -12.49 3.60
N LEU A 46 1.98 -11.49 4.30
CA LEU A 46 0.55 -11.17 4.25
C LEU A 46 0.03 -10.82 2.86
N LEU A 47 0.90 -10.36 1.96
CA LEU A 47 0.53 -10.03 0.58
C LEU A 47 0.62 -11.22 -0.39
N ILE A 48 1.32 -12.29 -0.03
CA ILE A 48 1.51 -13.46 -0.92
C ILE A 48 0.15 -14.08 -1.29
N ALA A 49 -0.71 -14.33 -0.31
CA ALA A 49 -2.03 -14.93 -0.56
C ALA A 49 -2.92 -14.06 -1.48
N PRO A 50 -3.10 -12.75 -1.21
CA PRO A 50 -3.81 -11.85 -2.13
C PRO A 50 -3.20 -11.79 -3.54
N LEU A 51 -1.87 -11.80 -3.66
CA LEU A 51 -1.19 -11.80 -4.96
C LEU A 51 -1.47 -13.08 -5.76
N ILE A 52 -1.47 -14.25 -5.12
CA ILE A 52 -1.83 -15.52 -5.75
C ILE A 52 -3.29 -15.50 -6.21
N ALA A 53 -4.19 -14.95 -5.39
CA ALA A 53 -5.59 -14.80 -5.76
C ALA A 53 -5.78 -13.89 -6.99
N LEU A 54 -4.92 -12.89 -7.17
CA LEU A 54 -4.90 -12.01 -8.34
C LEU A 54 -4.40 -12.69 -9.62
N ILE A 55 -3.53 -13.71 -9.51
CA ILE A 55 -3.12 -14.50 -10.68
C ILE A 55 -4.31 -15.27 -11.24
N SER A 56 -5.24 -15.68 -10.37
CA SER A 56 -6.45 -16.42 -10.73
C SER A 56 -7.61 -15.53 -11.19
N ASP A 57 -7.38 -14.23 -11.42
CA ASP A 57 -8.44 -13.28 -11.78
C ASP A 57 -8.92 -13.49 -13.22
N SER A 58 -10.23 -13.41 -13.44
CA SER A 58 -10.83 -13.73 -14.74
C SER A 58 -10.31 -12.81 -15.86
N PRO A 59 -10.12 -13.35 -17.09
CA PRO A 59 -9.66 -12.56 -18.23
C PRO A 59 -10.59 -11.39 -18.53
N ARG A 60 -10.01 -10.30 -19.03
CA ARG A 60 -10.74 -9.08 -19.37
C ARG A 60 -11.74 -9.37 -20.51
N ASP A 61 -12.95 -8.82 -20.41
CA ASP A 61 -14.11 -9.06 -21.29
C ASP A 61 -13.89 -8.78 -22.81
N LYS A 62 -12.71 -8.25 -23.18
CA LYS A 62 -12.31 -7.95 -24.57
C LYS A 62 -10.87 -8.36 -24.88
N TYR A 63 -10.31 -9.34 -24.17
CA TYR A 63 -8.91 -9.74 -24.39
C TYR A 63 -8.68 -10.36 -25.78
N MET A 64 -9.66 -11.13 -26.27
CA MET A 64 -9.60 -11.77 -27.60
C MET A 64 -9.90 -10.82 -28.77
N THR A 65 -10.53 -9.68 -28.51
CA THR A 65 -10.83 -8.65 -29.52
C THR A 65 -9.87 -7.47 -29.47
N ALA A 66 -8.97 -7.44 -28.48
CA ALA A 66 -7.92 -6.44 -28.39
C ALA A 66 -6.84 -6.69 -29.46
N LYS A 67 -6.35 -5.60 -30.07
CA LYS A 67 -5.21 -5.68 -31.00
C LYS A 67 -4.00 -6.31 -30.28
N PRO A 68 -3.22 -7.19 -30.95
CA PRO A 68 -1.97 -7.69 -30.39
C PRO A 68 -1.12 -6.56 -29.85
N LYS A 69 -0.52 -6.80 -28.68
CA LYS A 69 0.29 -5.80 -28.01
C LYS A 69 1.56 -5.57 -28.83
N ASP A 70 1.83 -4.31 -29.14
CA ASP A 70 3.03 -3.91 -29.87
C ASP A 70 4.29 -4.34 -29.09
N PRO A 71 5.20 -5.13 -29.68
CA PRO A 71 6.41 -5.61 -29.00
C PRO A 71 7.38 -4.49 -28.65
N GLU A 72 7.32 -3.34 -29.32
CA GLU A 72 8.17 -2.18 -29.05
C GLU A 72 7.70 -1.39 -27.81
N VAL A 73 6.45 -1.60 -27.38
CA VAL A 73 5.94 -0.99 -26.15
C VAL A 73 6.58 -1.64 -24.94
N GLN A 74 7.58 -0.97 -24.38
CA GLN A 74 8.24 -1.38 -23.16
C GLN A 74 7.24 -1.71 -22.05
N ILE A 75 7.44 -2.87 -21.42
CA ILE A 75 6.61 -3.36 -20.30
C ILE A 75 6.66 -2.37 -19.12
N PHE A 76 7.78 -1.67 -19.01
CA PHE A 76 8.11 -0.68 -18.00
C PHE A 76 7.95 0.74 -18.56
N ASN A 77 7.04 1.52 -17.96
CA ASN A 77 6.88 2.93 -18.29
C ASN A 77 7.36 3.75 -17.07
N PRO A 78 8.38 4.62 -17.22
CA PRO A 78 8.95 5.37 -16.10
C PRO A 78 7.92 6.25 -15.39
N SER A 79 6.94 6.79 -16.11
CA SER A 79 5.84 7.58 -15.50
C SER A 79 4.94 6.71 -14.61
N SER A 80 4.71 5.46 -14.99
CA SER A 80 4.00 4.51 -14.13
C SER A 80 4.82 4.15 -12.90
N PHE A 81 6.14 3.99 -13.05
CA PHE A 81 7.05 3.67 -11.96
C PHE A 81 7.12 4.80 -10.92
N ILE A 82 7.25 6.05 -11.34
CA ILE A 82 7.23 7.22 -10.44
C ILE A 82 5.91 7.30 -9.66
N GLY A 83 4.79 6.93 -10.30
CA GLY A 83 3.52 6.78 -9.60
C GLY A 83 3.56 5.74 -8.47
N LEU A 84 4.10 4.55 -8.76
CA LEU A 84 4.27 3.48 -7.77
C LEU A 84 5.19 3.90 -6.62
N LEU A 85 6.25 4.65 -6.91
CA LEU A 85 7.12 5.26 -5.91
C LEU A 85 6.35 6.21 -4.98
N GLY A 86 5.55 7.10 -5.54
CA GLY A 86 4.70 8.01 -4.76
C GLY A 86 3.73 7.27 -3.84
N PHE A 87 3.12 6.18 -4.30
CA PHE A 87 2.21 5.37 -3.47
C PHE A 87 2.90 4.68 -2.30
N GLY A 88 4.10 4.14 -2.53
CA GLY A 88 4.90 3.54 -1.47
C GLY A 88 5.33 4.56 -0.42
N LEU A 89 5.72 5.76 -0.87
CA LEU A 89 6.08 6.86 0.03
C LEU A 89 4.90 7.34 0.88
N ILE A 90 3.70 7.45 0.31
CA ILE A 90 2.50 7.83 1.07
C ILE A 90 2.18 6.77 2.14
N ALA A 91 2.26 5.48 1.79
CA ALA A 91 2.04 4.41 2.75
C ALA A 91 3.07 4.43 3.90
N ALA A 92 4.34 4.66 3.58
CA ALA A 92 5.40 4.83 4.56
C ALA A 92 5.18 6.04 5.48
N ALA A 93 4.79 7.19 4.92
CA ALA A 93 4.51 8.40 5.68
C ALA A 93 3.31 8.23 6.62
N LEU A 94 2.25 7.55 6.19
CA LEU A 94 1.09 7.24 7.03
C LEU A 94 1.45 6.26 8.15
N SER A 95 2.22 5.22 7.85
CA SER A 95 2.75 4.29 8.86
C SER A 95 3.57 5.03 9.93
N TYR A 96 4.46 5.92 9.50
CA TYR A 96 5.24 6.76 10.39
C TYR A 96 4.39 7.73 11.22
N SER A 97 3.34 8.29 10.61
CA SER A 97 2.40 9.17 11.32
C SER A 97 1.67 8.41 12.43
N SER A 98 1.23 7.16 12.18
CA SER A 98 0.62 6.31 13.21
C SER A 98 1.57 6.05 14.39
N PHE A 99 2.86 5.82 14.12
CA PHE A 99 3.89 5.67 15.15
C PHE A 99 4.02 6.93 16.03
N ILE A 100 4.09 8.12 15.43
CA ILE A 100 4.17 9.38 16.20
C ILE A 100 2.89 9.61 17.02
N ILE A 101 1.72 9.36 16.43
CA ILE A 101 0.43 9.53 17.12
C ILE A 101 0.38 8.65 18.38
N PHE A 102 0.91 7.43 18.31
CA PHE A 102 1.00 6.54 19.47
C PHE A 102 1.84 7.15 20.60
N PHE A 103 3.06 7.61 20.30
CA PHE A 103 3.93 8.23 21.29
C PHE A 103 3.34 9.52 21.88
N ASN A 104 2.71 10.34 21.03
CA ASN A 104 2.03 11.55 21.48
C ASN A 104 0.89 11.23 22.45
N ARG A 105 0.11 10.18 22.17
CA ARG A 105 -0.96 9.70 23.08
C ARG A 105 -0.41 9.10 24.38
N ALA A 106 0.72 8.41 24.31
CA ALA A 106 1.39 7.86 25.49
C ALA A 106 2.04 8.94 26.36
N GLY A 107 2.18 10.18 25.86
CA GLY A 107 2.84 11.28 26.56
C GLY A 107 4.36 11.10 26.70
N ILE A 108 4.95 10.18 25.93
CA ILE A 108 6.36 9.83 26.00
C ILE A 108 7.05 10.32 24.73
N SER A 109 8.19 10.98 24.89
CA SER A 109 8.99 11.39 23.74
C SER A 109 9.61 10.17 23.06
N PRO A 110 9.47 10.00 21.74
CA PRO A 110 10.13 8.93 20.98
C PRO A 110 11.64 9.18 20.79
N VAL A 111 12.13 10.35 21.22
CA VAL A 111 13.51 10.82 21.02
C VAL A 111 14.43 10.19 22.08
N ASN A 112 15.55 9.62 21.65
CA ASN A 112 16.54 8.95 22.50
C ASN A 112 16.02 7.71 23.25
N LEU A 113 15.04 7.00 22.68
CA LEU A 113 14.69 5.67 23.19
C LEU A 113 15.87 4.71 22.93
N THR A 114 16.71 4.53 23.93
CA THR A 114 17.84 3.61 23.89
C THR A 114 17.42 2.17 24.12
N ASP A 115 16.28 1.95 24.76
CA ASP A 115 15.82 0.63 25.17
C ASP A 115 14.74 0.10 24.21
N LEU A 116 15.20 -0.57 23.16
CA LEU A 116 14.35 -1.16 22.11
C LEU A 116 13.57 -2.40 22.59
N THR A 117 13.79 -2.83 23.83
CA THR A 117 13.08 -3.96 24.45
C THR A 117 11.82 -3.53 25.19
N LEU A 118 11.57 -2.22 25.28
CA LEU A 118 10.41 -1.70 25.98
C LEU A 118 9.12 -2.20 25.31
N PRO A 119 8.14 -2.70 26.09
CA PRO A 119 6.85 -3.13 25.54
C PRO A 119 6.13 -1.97 24.82
N LEU A 120 6.39 -0.73 25.26
CA LEU A 120 5.88 0.48 24.63
C LEU A 120 6.40 0.65 23.19
N TYR A 121 7.68 0.34 22.93
CA TYR A 121 8.25 0.40 21.59
C TYR A 121 7.63 -0.65 20.67
N HIS A 122 7.56 -1.90 21.13
CA HIS A 122 6.90 -2.98 20.40
C HIS A 122 5.43 -2.67 20.06
N HIS A 123 4.72 -1.98 20.95
CA HIS A 123 3.35 -1.55 20.69
C HIS A 123 3.29 -0.47 19.59
N ALA A 124 4.21 0.48 19.61
CA ALA A 124 4.32 1.52 18.58
C ALA A 124 4.66 0.94 17.20
N THR A 125 5.62 0.01 17.13
CA THR A 125 6.00 -0.66 15.88
C THR A 125 4.88 -1.54 15.35
N THR A 126 4.15 -2.23 16.24
CA THR A 126 2.97 -3.03 15.85
C THR A 126 1.89 -2.16 15.22
N GLN A 127 1.67 -0.94 15.73
CA GLN A 127 0.71 0.00 15.15
C GLN A 127 1.15 0.52 13.77
N ALA A 128 2.45 0.80 13.60
CA ALA A 128 3.02 1.17 12.31
C ALA A 128 2.88 0.01 11.29
N PHE A 129 3.23 -1.21 11.71
CA PHE A 129 3.08 -2.45 10.94
C PHE A 129 1.64 -2.68 10.48
N LEU A 130 0.66 -2.53 11.39
CA LEU A 130 -0.75 -2.66 11.06
C LEU A 130 -1.16 -1.63 10.00
N THR A 131 -0.74 -0.37 10.18
CA THR A 131 -1.05 0.72 9.24
C THR A 131 -0.45 0.45 7.85
N LEU A 132 0.81 0.04 7.78
CA LEU A 132 1.49 -0.31 6.53
C LEU A 132 0.78 -1.48 5.82
N SER A 133 0.44 -2.53 6.57
CA SER A 133 -0.25 -3.71 6.04
C SER A 133 -1.62 -3.34 5.48
N ILE A 134 -2.40 -2.51 6.17
CA ILE A 134 -3.69 -2.01 5.66
C ILE A 134 -3.50 -1.19 4.39
N CYS A 135 -2.56 -0.23 4.37
CA CYS A 135 -2.33 0.63 3.21
C CYS A 135 -1.91 -0.18 1.97
N THR A 136 -1.03 -1.18 2.13
CA THR A 136 -0.55 -2.02 1.02
C THR A 136 -1.63 -2.99 0.52
N MET A 137 -2.46 -3.55 1.42
CA MET A 137 -3.64 -4.34 1.02
C MET A 137 -4.66 -3.50 0.24
N LEU A 138 -4.95 -2.29 0.72
CA LEU A 138 -5.81 -1.34 0.02
C LEU A 138 -5.24 -0.99 -1.36
N PHE A 139 -3.93 -0.73 -1.44
CA PHE A 139 -3.26 -0.48 -2.72
C PHE A 139 -3.51 -1.61 -3.72
N LEU A 140 -3.29 -2.86 -3.31
CA LEU A 140 -3.50 -4.04 -4.14
C LEU A 140 -4.97 -4.17 -4.59
N PHE A 141 -5.90 -3.93 -3.67
CA PHE A 141 -7.34 -3.95 -3.94
C PHE A 141 -7.74 -2.91 -4.99
N PHE A 142 -7.22 -1.68 -4.88
CA PHE A 142 -7.55 -0.62 -5.83
C PHE A 142 -6.78 -0.70 -7.15
N GLU A 143 -5.55 -1.22 -7.18
CA GLU A 143 -4.78 -1.41 -8.43
C GLU A 143 -5.46 -2.42 -9.35
N ARG A 144 -6.13 -3.42 -8.77
CA ARG A 144 -7.02 -4.33 -9.50
C ARG A 144 -8.19 -3.57 -10.15
N ALA A 145 -8.83 -2.66 -9.41
CA ALA A 145 -9.95 -1.84 -9.89
C ALA A 145 -9.53 -0.72 -10.86
N ASP A 146 -8.28 -0.27 -10.85
CA ASP A 146 -7.85 0.89 -11.65
C ASP A 146 -7.91 0.63 -13.16
N ASN A 147 -7.80 -0.63 -13.56
CA ASN A 147 -7.93 -1.06 -14.95
C ASN A 147 -9.37 -1.08 -15.48
N HIS A 148 -10.37 -0.81 -14.63
CA HIS A 148 -11.78 -0.79 -14.98
C HIS A 148 -12.38 0.62 -14.81
N ALA A 149 -13.29 0.99 -15.72
CA ALA A 149 -13.82 2.35 -15.84
C ALA A 149 -14.62 2.82 -14.61
N LYS A 150 -15.26 1.89 -13.89
CA LYS A 150 -16.01 2.14 -12.65
C LYS A 150 -15.30 1.47 -11.47
N VAL A 151 -14.88 2.29 -10.51
CA VAL A 151 -14.11 1.88 -9.33
C VAL A 151 -14.96 1.12 -8.32
N TYR A 152 -16.28 1.34 -8.31
CA TYR A 152 -17.10 1.11 -7.13
C TYR A 152 -18.24 0.09 -7.25
N SER A 153 -18.59 -0.46 -8.42
CA SER A 153 -19.97 -0.96 -8.51
C SER A 153 -20.23 -2.47 -8.46
N GLU A 154 -19.28 -3.38 -8.73
CA GLU A 154 -19.56 -4.84 -8.68
C GLU A 154 -18.28 -5.67 -8.77
N TYR A 155 -17.35 -5.26 -9.63
CA TYR A 155 -16.10 -5.98 -9.93
C TYR A 155 -15.15 -6.18 -8.72
N LEU A 156 -15.18 -5.25 -7.76
CA LEU A 156 -14.40 -5.35 -6.52
C LEU A 156 -14.83 -6.56 -5.68
N TRP A 157 -16.13 -6.91 -5.72
CA TRP A 157 -16.73 -7.97 -4.93
C TRP A 157 -16.84 -9.30 -5.69
N GLU A 158 -16.54 -9.31 -6.99
CA GLU A 158 -16.73 -10.46 -7.87
C GLU A 158 -15.72 -11.60 -7.59
N ASN A 159 -14.47 -11.27 -7.25
CA ASN A 159 -13.44 -12.27 -6.96
C ASN A 159 -13.43 -12.63 -5.48
N LYS A 160 -14.28 -13.61 -5.14
CA LYS A 160 -14.37 -14.19 -3.80
C LYS A 160 -13.03 -14.74 -3.29
N LYS A 161 -12.16 -15.24 -4.18
CA LYS A 161 -10.83 -15.75 -3.80
C LYS A 161 -9.94 -14.63 -3.26
N LEU A 162 -9.98 -13.45 -3.88
CA LEU A 162 -9.26 -12.27 -3.41
C LEU A 162 -9.76 -11.82 -2.04
N LEU A 163 -11.08 -11.74 -1.86
CA LEU A 163 -11.67 -11.36 -0.57
C LEU A 163 -11.31 -12.35 0.53
N LEU A 164 -11.36 -13.66 0.25
CA LEU A 164 -10.95 -14.71 1.18
C LEU A 164 -9.46 -14.59 1.51
N ALA A 165 -8.61 -14.32 0.52
CA ALA A 165 -7.19 -14.12 0.75
C ALA A 165 -6.90 -12.89 1.64
N ILE A 166 -7.58 -11.75 1.41
CA ILE A 166 -7.46 -10.57 2.27
C ILE A 166 -7.97 -10.86 3.68
N ALA A 167 -9.11 -11.55 3.82
CA ALA A 167 -9.63 -11.97 5.12
C ALA A 167 -8.67 -12.90 5.85
N GLY A 168 -8.03 -13.83 5.13
CA GLY A 168 -6.97 -14.70 5.66
C GLY A 168 -5.76 -13.91 6.15
N SER A 169 -5.33 -12.89 5.40
CA SER A 169 -4.24 -11.99 5.84
C SER A 169 -4.62 -11.20 7.09
N ILE A 170 -5.85 -10.69 7.19
CA ILE A 170 -6.34 -10.03 8.41
C ILE A 170 -6.36 -11.02 9.59
N GLY A 171 -6.78 -12.27 9.35
CA GLY A 171 -6.72 -13.34 10.35
C GLY A 171 -5.30 -13.62 10.85
N LEU A 172 -4.31 -13.63 9.95
CA LEU A 172 -2.89 -13.77 10.31
C LEU A 172 -2.38 -12.57 11.11
N ILE A 173 -2.80 -11.35 10.81
CA ILE A 173 -2.48 -10.16 11.61
C ILE A 173 -3.02 -10.33 13.04
N ILE A 174 -4.29 -10.72 13.18
CA ILE A 174 -4.92 -10.95 14.49
C ILE A 174 -4.16 -12.04 15.26
N LEU A 175 -3.83 -13.15 14.59
CA LEU A 175 -3.06 -14.23 15.21
C LEU A 175 -1.67 -13.75 15.64
N ALA A 176 -0.97 -12.97 14.81
CA ALA A 176 0.34 -12.44 15.15
C ALA A 176 0.31 -11.46 16.34
N ILE A 177 -0.75 -10.67 16.50
CA ILE A 177 -0.84 -9.61 17.51
C ILE A 177 -1.42 -10.11 18.84
N TYR A 178 -2.33 -11.08 18.82
CA TYR A 178 -3.05 -11.54 20.02
C TYR A 178 -2.63 -12.91 20.54
N THR A 179 -1.77 -13.65 19.82
CA THR A 179 -1.23 -14.92 20.34
C THR A 179 0.18 -14.75 20.91
N PRO A 180 0.53 -15.47 21.99
CA PRO A 180 1.87 -15.36 22.60
C PRO A 180 2.97 -15.84 21.65
N ALA A 181 2.71 -16.85 20.82
CA ALA A 181 3.65 -17.33 19.82
C ALA A 181 3.91 -16.25 18.74
N GLY A 182 2.87 -15.55 18.28
CA GLY A 182 3.00 -14.45 17.33
C GLY A 182 3.82 -13.29 17.91
N GLN A 183 3.50 -12.88 19.14
CA GLN A 183 4.22 -11.82 19.85
C GLN A 183 5.69 -12.15 20.06
N PHE A 184 6.01 -13.42 20.38
CA PHE A 184 7.39 -13.87 20.56
C PHE A 184 8.20 -13.86 19.25
N ILE A 185 7.60 -14.35 18.15
CA ILE A 185 8.30 -14.45 16.85
C ILE A 185 8.47 -13.07 16.20
N PHE A 186 7.43 -12.24 16.24
CA PHE A 186 7.39 -10.98 15.52
C PHE A 186 7.74 -9.77 16.37
N GLY A 187 7.87 -9.93 17.69
CA GLY A 187 8.05 -8.80 18.60
C GLY A 187 6.84 -7.86 18.59
N THR A 188 5.65 -8.40 18.35
CA THR A 188 4.40 -7.60 18.35
C THR A 188 3.81 -7.49 19.74
N GLN A 189 2.97 -6.49 19.96
CA GLN A 189 2.24 -6.25 21.20
C GLN A 189 0.75 -6.12 20.92
N SER A 190 -0.08 -6.52 21.89
CA SER A 190 -1.53 -6.47 21.75
C SER A 190 -2.01 -5.04 21.56
N LEU A 191 -2.75 -4.78 20.48
CA LEU A 191 -3.30 -3.45 20.17
C LEU A 191 -4.68 -3.24 20.80
N SER A 192 -4.95 -2.01 21.22
CA SER A 192 -6.27 -1.55 21.66
C SER A 192 -7.19 -1.30 20.47
N PRO A 193 -8.52 -1.35 20.64
CA PRO A 193 -9.47 -0.96 19.60
C PRO A 193 -9.24 0.45 19.03
N ILE A 194 -8.68 1.37 19.83
CA ILE A 194 -8.36 2.73 19.38
C ILE A 194 -7.24 2.70 18.33
N ASP A 195 -6.26 1.81 18.47
CA ASP A 195 -5.13 1.73 17.55
C ASP A 195 -5.55 1.13 16.20
N TRP A 196 -6.52 0.21 16.23
CA TRP A 196 -7.23 -0.23 15.03
C TRP A 196 -7.97 0.91 14.33
N LEU A 197 -8.68 1.76 15.08
CA LEU A 197 -9.35 2.93 14.51
C LEU A 197 -8.36 3.89 13.85
N ILE A 198 -7.20 4.13 14.46
CA ILE A 198 -6.13 4.96 13.87
C ILE A 198 -5.63 4.35 12.56
N ALA A 199 -5.37 3.04 12.54
CA ALA A 199 -4.89 2.36 11.35
C ALA A 199 -5.94 2.35 10.22
N ILE A 200 -7.23 2.18 10.56
CA ILE A 200 -8.35 2.30 9.62
C ILE A 200 -8.49 3.73 9.10
N ALA A 201 -8.37 4.74 9.97
CA ALA A 201 -8.41 6.14 9.57
C ALA A 201 -7.27 6.50 8.61
N ALA A 202 -6.05 6.03 8.89
CA ALA A 202 -4.91 6.15 7.99
C ALA A 202 -5.17 5.46 6.64
N GLY A 203 -5.77 4.26 6.65
CA GLY A 203 -6.24 3.59 5.44
C GLY A 203 -7.27 4.42 4.66
N GLY A 204 -8.22 5.07 5.35
CA GLY A 204 -9.18 5.99 4.74
C GLY A 204 -8.50 7.17 4.05
N ILE A 205 -7.53 7.81 4.72
CA ILE A 205 -6.72 8.89 4.14
C ILE A 205 -5.96 8.40 2.90
N TYR A 206 -5.37 7.20 2.97
CA TYR A 206 -4.69 6.58 1.84
C TYR A 206 -5.62 6.44 0.62
N ILE A 207 -6.85 5.99 0.82
CA ILE A 207 -7.86 5.88 -0.24
C ILE A 207 -8.16 7.24 -0.86
N VAL A 208 -8.40 8.27 -0.03
CA VAL A 208 -8.69 9.63 -0.51
C VAL A 208 -7.53 10.15 -1.37
N LEU A 209 -6.29 10.04 -0.90
CA LEU A 209 -5.10 10.43 -1.64
C LEU A 209 -4.99 9.68 -2.97
N ARG A 210 -5.24 8.37 -2.96
CA ARG A 210 -5.22 7.54 -4.17
C ARG A 210 -6.28 7.98 -5.19
N GLN A 211 -7.48 8.29 -4.72
CA GLN A 211 -8.59 8.73 -5.58
C GLN A 211 -8.34 10.10 -6.18
N LEU A 212 -7.76 11.03 -5.40
CA LEU A 212 -7.34 12.35 -5.89
C LEU A 212 -6.28 12.22 -6.99
N GLN A 213 -5.25 11.39 -6.79
CA GLN A 213 -4.22 11.14 -7.81
C GLN A 213 -4.78 10.47 -9.08
N ARG A 214 -5.77 9.58 -8.92
CA ARG A 214 -6.45 8.99 -10.08
C ARG A 214 -7.26 10.03 -10.85
N TYR A 215 -7.94 10.92 -10.15
CA TYR A 215 -8.75 11.98 -10.75
C TYR A 215 -7.89 12.97 -11.54
N THR A 216 -6.76 13.42 -10.99
CA THR A 216 -5.82 14.33 -11.69
C THR A 216 -5.26 13.68 -12.96
N ARG A 217 -4.82 12.42 -12.91
CA ARG A 217 -4.34 11.68 -14.08
C ARG A 217 -5.37 11.56 -15.21
N LYS A 218 -6.64 11.35 -14.88
CA LYS A 218 -7.73 11.28 -15.88
C LYS A 218 -7.92 12.61 -16.60
N HIS A 219 -7.80 13.73 -15.90
CA HIS A 219 -7.93 15.07 -16.48
C HIS A 219 -6.75 15.42 -17.39
N THR A 220 -5.52 15.15 -16.95
CA THR A 220 -4.32 15.39 -17.78
C THR A 220 -4.37 14.60 -19.08
N ARG A 221 -4.79 13.32 -19.04
CA ARG A 221 -4.92 12.50 -20.25
C ARG A 221 -5.99 13.04 -21.21
N LYS A 222 -7.14 13.48 -20.69
CA LYS A 222 -8.19 14.07 -21.53
C LYS A 222 -7.73 15.37 -22.20
N ALA A 223 -7.05 16.24 -21.46
CA ALA A 223 -6.51 17.49 -21.99
C ALA A 223 -5.48 17.24 -23.11
N VAL A 224 -4.55 16.30 -22.91
CA VAL A 224 -3.57 15.92 -23.95
C VAL A 224 -4.24 15.33 -25.20
N LEU A 225 -5.25 14.48 -25.02
CA LEU A 225 -6.00 13.91 -26.15
C LEU A 225 -6.83 14.95 -26.91
N GLN A 226 -7.34 15.98 -26.23
CA GLN A 226 -8.01 17.12 -26.85
C GLN A 226 -7.03 17.96 -27.68
N LEU A 227 -5.87 18.28 -27.12
CA LEU A 227 -4.80 19.00 -27.84
C LEU A 227 -4.30 18.22 -29.07
N GLN A 228 -4.11 16.91 -28.95
CA GLN A 228 -3.72 16.07 -30.08
C GLN A 228 -4.78 16.07 -31.19
N LYS A 229 -6.07 16.08 -30.84
CA LYS A 229 -7.17 16.20 -31.81
C LYS A 229 -7.22 17.58 -32.47
N GLU A 230 -6.87 18.65 -31.77
CA GLU A 230 -6.80 19.99 -32.35
C GLU A 230 -5.63 20.14 -33.32
N LEU A 231 -4.45 19.60 -32.97
CA LEU A 231 -3.25 19.64 -33.82
C LEU A 231 -3.33 18.73 -35.06
N THR A 232 -4.17 17.69 -35.04
CA THR A 232 -4.36 16.76 -36.18
C THR A 232 -5.56 17.10 -37.06
N LYS A 233 -6.27 18.21 -36.80
CA LYS A 233 -7.32 18.68 -37.72
C LYS A 233 -6.68 19.11 -39.05
N PRO A 234 -7.13 18.60 -40.21
CA PRO A 234 -6.62 19.05 -41.49
C PRO A 234 -6.95 20.53 -41.68
N ILE A 235 -5.96 21.32 -42.07
CA ILE A 235 -6.14 22.72 -42.46
C ILE A 235 -7.06 22.70 -43.68
N LYS A 236 -8.29 23.18 -43.52
CA LYS A 236 -9.19 23.42 -44.66
C LYS A 236 -8.61 24.59 -45.45
N PHE A 237 -8.02 24.29 -46.61
CA PHE A 237 -7.79 25.26 -47.67
C PHE A 237 -9.09 25.49 -48.45
#